data_AF-A0A9Q1R3T4-F1
#
_entry.id   AF-A0A9Q1R3T4-F1
#
_cell.length_a   1.000
_cell.length_b   1.000
_cell.length_c   1.000
_cell.angle_alpha   90.00
_cell.angle_beta   90.00
_cell.angle_gamma   90.00
#
_symmetry.space_group_name_H-M   'P 1'
#
loop_
_entity.id
_entity.type
_entity.pdbx_description
1 polymer ?
#
loop_
_entity_poly.entity_id
_entity_poly.type
_entity_poly.pdbx_seq_one_letter_code
_entity_poly.pdbx_strand_id
1 'polypeptide(L)'
;MTAIQNRLTDLLTRYKGKFPHYDVNNEMMHGSFYQDRLVKDIRVNMFKIAHQLDPSPILFVNDCHVEDGCDTRSSPEKYIEHILDLQEHSAPVGGIGIQGHIGRTVGSIVCSALDKLGILGLPIWFTEVDVSFDNEYIRADDLEVMLREAYAHPAVEEGDINEAGKRYLALKREWLSHAHGHIDEQGQFGFSGVHGFYEVEVIIVSKKITKKFVVDKGDNALVISIDI
;
A
#
# COMPACT_ATOMS: atom_id res chain seq x y z
N MET A 1 -31.13 -9.52 7.56
CA MET A 1 -30.77 -9.71 6.13
C MET A 1 -31.29 -8.59 5.24
N THR A 2 -32.59 -8.27 5.26
CA THR A 2 -33.22 -7.29 4.34
C THR A 2 -32.51 -5.94 4.27
N ALA A 3 -32.13 -5.34 5.40
CA ALA A 3 -31.47 -4.03 5.42
C ALA A 3 -30.11 -4.02 4.67
N ILE A 4 -29.27 -5.05 4.87
CA ILE A 4 -27.97 -5.17 4.19
C ILE A 4 -28.16 -5.43 2.70
N GLN A 5 -29.09 -6.30 2.35
CA GLN A 5 -29.37 -6.59 0.95
C GLN A 5 -29.89 -5.36 0.21
N ASN A 6 -30.78 -4.58 0.83
CA ASN A 6 -31.25 -3.31 0.27
C ASN A 6 -30.08 -2.32 0.13
N ARG A 7 -29.22 -2.19 1.14
CA ARG A 7 -28.07 -1.30 1.08
C ARG A 7 -27.10 -1.65 -0.05
N LEU A 8 -26.75 -2.92 -0.21
CA LEU A 8 -25.91 -3.40 -1.30
C LEU A 8 -26.57 -3.18 -2.66
N THR A 9 -27.85 -3.53 -2.79
CA THR A 9 -28.61 -3.36 -4.04
C THR A 9 -28.68 -1.89 -4.44
N ASP A 10 -29.04 -1.01 -3.51
CA ASP A 10 -29.21 0.42 -3.78
C ASP A 10 -27.89 1.07 -4.21
N LEU A 11 -26.80 0.81 -3.49
CA LEU A 11 -25.49 1.40 -3.80
C LEU A 11 -24.91 0.83 -5.09
N LEU A 12 -24.84 -0.49 -5.21
CA LEU A 12 -24.12 -1.14 -6.30
C LEU A 12 -24.90 -1.11 -7.62
N THR A 13 -26.23 -0.97 -7.58
CA THR A 13 -27.00 -0.66 -8.79
C THR A 13 -26.84 0.80 -9.20
N ARG A 14 -26.84 1.73 -8.24
CA ARG A 14 -26.73 3.17 -8.52
C ARG A 14 -25.36 3.56 -9.08
N TYR A 15 -24.31 2.96 -8.56
CA TYR A 15 -22.92 3.26 -8.92
C TYR A 15 -22.27 2.18 -9.79
N LYS A 16 -23.08 1.33 -10.43
CA LYS A 16 -22.60 0.25 -11.28
C LYS A 16 -21.61 0.75 -12.33
N GLY A 17 -20.40 0.18 -12.36
CA GLY A 17 -19.33 0.53 -13.29
C GLY A 17 -18.78 1.95 -13.13
N LYS A 18 -19.01 2.60 -11.97
CA LYS A 18 -18.49 3.96 -11.67
C LYS A 18 -17.23 3.95 -10.83
N PHE A 19 -17.02 2.90 -10.05
CA PHE A 19 -15.86 2.77 -9.18
C PHE A 19 -15.03 1.56 -9.61
N PRO A 20 -13.69 1.67 -9.63
CA PRO A 20 -12.82 0.56 -9.98
C PRO A 20 -12.68 -0.45 -8.83
N HIS A 21 -13.06 -0.08 -7.61
CA HIS A 21 -12.98 -0.94 -6.43
C HIS A 21 -14.04 -0.58 -5.38
N TYR A 22 -14.24 -1.49 -4.42
CA TYR A 22 -15.02 -1.25 -3.19
C TYR A 22 -14.39 -1.97 -2.00
N ASP A 23 -14.30 -1.28 -0.87
CA ASP A 23 -14.11 -1.91 0.44
C ASP A 23 -15.46 -2.46 0.91
N VAL A 24 -15.64 -3.78 0.80
CA VAL A 24 -16.97 -4.39 0.93
C VAL A 24 -17.48 -4.34 2.38
N ASN A 25 -16.59 -4.59 3.33
CA ASN A 25 -16.87 -4.50 4.76
C ASN A 25 -15.58 -4.13 5.51
N ASN A 26 -15.58 -2.94 6.09
CA ASN A 26 -14.41 -2.37 6.76
C ASN A 26 -14.15 -3.01 8.13
N GLU A 27 -12.89 -3.13 8.52
CA GLU A 27 -12.44 -3.47 9.88
C GLU A 27 -12.99 -4.78 10.45
N MET A 28 -12.98 -5.85 9.64
CA MET A 28 -13.47 -7.16 10.04
C MET A 28 -12.59 -7.85 11.09
N MET A 29 -11.32 -7.46 11.21
CA MET A 29 -10.42 -7.93 12.26
C MET A 29 -10.78 -7.37 13.63
N HIS A 30 -11.39 -6.18 13.66
CA HIS A 30 -11.71 -5.44 14.87
C HIS A 30 -13.20 -5.48 15.25
N GLY A 31 -14.08 -5.62 14.25
CA GLY A 31 -15.53 -5.50 14.40
C GLY A 31 -16.31 -6.71 13.86
N SER A 32 -17.16 -7.29 14.70
CA SER A 32 -18.03 -8.43 14.36
C SER A 32 -19.51 -8.08 14.26
N PHE A 33 -19.89 -6.79 14.23
CA PHE A 33 -21.28 -6.33 14.37
C PHE A 33 -22.28 -7.09 13.48
N TYR A 34 -21.97 -7.25 12.19
CA TYR A 34 -22.81 -7.99 11.25
C TYR A 34 -22.77 -9.49 11.50
N GLN A 35 -21.59 -10.07 11.73
CA GLN A 35 -21.42 -11.50 11.96
C GLN A 35 -22.17 -11.97 13.22
N ASP A 36 -22.17 -11.19 14.29
CA ASP A 36 -22.81 -11.54 15.56
C ASP A 36 -24.35 -11.46 15.50
N ARG A 37 -24.90 -10.73 14.54
CA ARG A 37 -26.34 -10.39 14.48
C ARG A 37 -27.07 -10.98 13.27
N LEU A 38 -26.32 -11.45 12.28
CA LEU A 38 -26.86 -11.98 11.04
C LEU A 38 -26.45 -13.45 10.89
N VAL A 39 -26.63 -13.99 9.70
CA VAL A 39 -26.21 -15.37 9.41
C VAL A 39 -24.69 -15.50 9.49
N LYS A 40 -24.20 -16.67 9.89
CA LYS A 40 -22.75 -16.94 10.08
C LYS A 40 -21.90 -16.47 8.89
N ASP A 41 -22.37 -16.73 7.67
CA ASP A 41 -21.62 -16.45 6.44
C ASP A 41 -21.91 -15.05 5.87
N ILE A 42 -22.39 -14.10 6.68
CA ILE A 42 -22.77 -12.77 6.19
C ILE A 42 -21.61 -12.03 5.51
N ARG A 43 -20.39 -12.14 6.04
CA ARG A 43 -19.19 -11.51 5.46
C ARG A 43 -18.94 -12.04 4.05
N VAL A 44 -18.93 -13.37 3.87
CA VAL A 44 -18.82 -14.03 2.56
C VAL A 44 -19.96 -13.59 1.62
N ASN A 45 -21.19 -13.55 2.13
CA ASN A 45 -22.36 -13.20 1.34
C ASN A 45 -22.32 -11.74 0.85
N MET A 46 -21.77 -10.81 1.63
CA MET A 46 -21.60 -9.41 1.18
C MET A 46 -20.75 -9.34 -0.09
N PHE A 47 -19.61 -10.04 -0.14
CA PHE A 47 -18.75 -10.09 -1.33
C PHE A 47 -19.46 -10.76 -2.53
N LYS A 48 -20.15 -11.90 -2.29
CA LYS A 48 -20.89 -12.60 -3.35
C LYS A 48 -22.00 -11.74 -3.94
N ILE A 49 -22.81 -11.10 -3.10
CA ILE A 49 -23.89 -10.22 -3.54
C ILE A 49 -23.31 -9.00 -4.26
N ALA A 50 -22.20 -8.43 -3.76
CA ALA A 50 -21.56 -7.30 -4.40
C ALA A 50 -21.13 -7.62 -5.83
N HIS A 51 -20.41 -8.73 -6.01
CA HIS A 51 -19.96 -9.20 -7.33
C HIS A 51 -21.12 -9.56 -8.27
N GLN A 52 -22.23 -10.10 -7.74
CA GLN A 52 -23.43 -10.38 -8.54
C GLN A 52 -24.11 -9.11 -9.07
N LEU A 53 -24.17 -8.06 -8.25
CA LEU A 53 -24.78 -6.79 -8.62
C LEU A 53 -23.90 -5.99 -9.58
N ASP A 54 -22.60 -5.96 -9.31
CA ASP A 54 -21.59 -5.34 -10.16
C ASP A 54 -20.30 -6.18 -10.18
N PRO A 55 -20.02 -6.92 -11.27
CA PRO A 55 -18.80 -7.72 -11.38
C PRO A 55 -17.58 -6.91 -11.86
N SER A 56 -17.74 -5.63 -12.20
CA SER A 56 -16.66 -4.80 -12.72
C SER A 56 -15.59 -4.33 -11.72
N PRO A 57 -15.91 -3.93 -10.47
CA PRO A 57 -14.93 -3.48 -9.50
C PRO A 57 -14.14 -4.63 -8.87
N ILE A 58 -12.91 -4.35 -8.46
CA ILE A 58 -12.14 -5.20 -7.55
C ILE A 58 -12.73 -5.06 -6.14
N LEU A 59 -13.01 -6.18 -5.47
CA LEU A 59 -13.56 -6.15 -4.11
C LEU A 59 -12.46 -6.33 -3.07
N PHE A 60 -12.29 -5.32 -2.23
CA PHE A 60 -11.24 -5.25 -1.22
C PHE A 60 -11.79 -5.65 0.15
N VAL A 61 -10.93 -6.34 0.91
CA VAL A 61 -10.94 -6.24 2.37
C VAL A 61 -10.16 -4.97 2.77
N ASN A 62 -10.50 -4.29 3.85
CA ASN A 62 -9.78 -3.11 4.34
C ASN A 62 -9.73 -3.10 5.87
N ASP A 63 -8.53 -2.99 6.45
CA ASP A 63 -8.35 -3.01 7.91
C ASP A 63 -7.15 -2.17 8.38
N CYS A 64 -7.17 -1.79 9.65
CA CYS A 64 -6.09 -1.04 10.31
C CYS A 64 -5.10 -1.93 11.04
N HIS A 65 -3.95 -1.34 11.39
CA HIS A 65 -2.95 -1.94 12.27
C HIS A 65 -2.47 -3.32 11.81
N VAL A 66 -2.49 -3.58 10.51
CA VAL A 66 -2.01 -4.84 9.92
C VAL A 66 -0.48 -4.80 9.83
N GLU A 67 0.07 -3.61 9.64
CA GLU A 67 1.45 -3.31 9.22
C GLU A 67 2.34 -2.75 10.33
N ASP A 68 1.79 -2.51 11.53
CA ASP A 68 2.50 -1.81 12.61
C ASP A 68 3.17 -2.73 13.65
N GLY A 69 2.76 -4.01 13.72
CA GLY A 69 3.30 -5.01 14.64
C GLY A 69 2.99 -4.77 16.12
N CYS A 70 2.06 -3.88 16.45
CA CYS A 70 1.75 -3.50 17.83
C CYS A 70 0.30 -3.80 18.27
N ASP A 71 -0.63 -3.96 17.33
CA ASP A 71 -2.01 -4.34 17.66
C ASP A 71 -2.15 -5.84 17.99
N THR A 72 -3.07 -6.15 18.91
CA THR A 72 -3.29 -7.53 19.38
C THR A 72 -4.42 -8.25 18.66
N ARG A 73 -5.30 -7.52 17.97
CA ARG A 73 -6.45 -8.04 17.22
C ARG A 73 -6.08 -8.25 15.75
N SER A 74 -5.27 -7.37 15.18
CA SER A 74 -4.77 -7.43 13.81
C SER A 74 -3.29 -7.84 13.75
N SER A 75 -2.93 -8.58 12.71
CA SER A 75 -1.56 -8.85 12.29
C SER A 75 -1.58 -9.33 10.83
N PRO A 76 -0.46 -9.33 10.11
CA PRO A 76 -0.42 -9.85 8.74
C PRO A 76 -0.92 -11.29 8.66
N GLU A 77 -0.53 -12.15 9.61
CA GLU A 77 -0.92 -13.57 9.63
C GLU A 77 -2.42 -13.74 9.84
N LYS A 78 -3.00 -13.03 10.82
CA LYS A 78 -4.44 -13.12 11.08
C LYS A 78 -5.26 -12.56 9.91
N TYR A 79 -4.76 -11.52 9.26
CA TYR A 79 -5.42 -10.95 8.10
C TYR A 79 -5.36 -11.88 6.89
N ILE A 80 -4.22 -12.55 6.69
CA ILE A 80 -4.07 -13.63 5.69
C ILE A 80 -5.06 -14.76 5.97
N GLU A 81 -5.13 -15.27 7.21
CA GLU A 81 -6.10 -16.29 7.60
C GLU A 81 -7.53 -15.86 7.30
N HIS A 82 -7.88 -14.60 7.59
CA HIS A 82 -9.20 -14.05 7.31
C HIS A 82 -9.50 -13.98 5.80
N ILE A 83 -8.56 -13.52 4.98
CA ILE A 83 -8.71 -13.46 3.53
C ILE A 83 -8.87 -14.86 2.94
N LEU A 84 -8.05 -15.81 3.38
CA LEU A 84 -8.13 -17.20 2.93
C LEU A 84 -9.47 -17.84 3.31
N ASP A 85 -9.98 -17.61 4.52
CA ASP A 85 -11.31 -18.09 4.94
C ASP A 85 -12.43 -17.54 4.04
N LEU A 86 -12.39 -16.24 3.69
CA LEU A 86 -13.33 -15.64 2.75
C LEU A 86 -13.24 -16.32 1.37
N GLN A 87 -12.03 -16.49 0.83
CA GLN A 87 -11.79 -17.09 -0.47
C GLN A 87 -12.19 -18.58 -0.53
N GLU A 88 -11.90 -19.37 0.52
CA GLU A 88 -12.29 -20.77 0.65
C GLU A 88 -13.82 -20.92 0.59
N HIS A 89 -14.55 -19.99 1.19
CA HIS A 89 -16.01 -19.91 1.11
C HIS A 89 -16.52 -19.20 -0.15
N SER A 90 -15.67 -19.03 -1.17
CA SER A 90 -15.97 -18.47 -2.49
C SER A 90 -16.38 -16.99 -2.49
N ALA A 91 -15.92 -16.19 -1.53
CA ALA A 91 -15.99 -14.74 -1.64
C ALA A 91 -14.99 -14.26 -2.71
N PRO A 92 -15.41 -13.45 -3.69
CA PRO A 92 -14.51 -12.91 -4.71
C PRO A 92 -13.68 -11.73 -4.17
N VAL A 93 -12.82 -12.00 -3.19
CA VAL A 93 -11.83 -11.03 -2.68
C VAL A 93 -10.75 -10.85 -3.76
N GLY A 94 -10.59 -9.62 -4.24
CA GLY A 94 -9.68 -9.28 -5.32
C GLY A 94 -8.56 -8.30 -4.95
N GLY A 95 -8.55 -7.78 -3.72
CA GLY A 95 -7.52 -6.85 -3.26
C GLY A 95 -7.44 -6.75 -1.73
N ILE A 96 -6.30 -6.26 -1.24
CA ILE A 96 -5.98 -6.09 0.18
C ILE A 96 -5.82 -4.60 0.46
N GLY A 97 -6.69 -4.05 1.30
CA GLY A 97 -6.62 -2.67 1.78
C GLY A 97 -5.95 -2.63 3.15
N ILE A 98 -4.92 -1.81 3.26
CA ILE A 98 -4.24 -1.48 4.52
C ILE A 98 -4.52 0.00 4.79
N GLN A 99 -5.16 0.34 5.90
CA GLN A 99 -5.52 1.73 6.17
C GLN A 99 -4.29 2.64 6.25
N GLY A 100 -3.19 2.20 6.87
CA GLY A 100 -1.98 3.02 6.93
C GLY A 100 -2.02 4.08 8.04
N HIS A 101 -2.82 3.87 9.09
CA HIS A 101 -2.84 4.74 10.27
C HIS A 101 -1.60 4.49 11.12
N ILE A 102 -0.59 5.34 10.98
CA ILE A 102 0.74 5.08 11.54
C ILE A 102 1.18 6.09 12.61
N GLY A 103 2.07 5.61 13.48
CA GLY A 103 2.84 6.40 14.42
C GLY A 103 3.96 5.56 15.02
N ARG A 104 5.18 6.10 15.02
CA ARG A 104 6.43 5.37 15.34
C ARG A 104 6.69 4.21 14.37
N THR A 105 6.63 4.50 13.08
CA THR A 105 6.76 3.52 12.00
C THR A 105 8.14 2.88 12.02
N VAL A 106 8.18 1.55 11.93
CA VAL A 106 9.43 0.80 11.80
C VAL A 106 9.43 0.11 10.44
N GLY A 107 10.31 0.57 9.53
CA GLY A 107 10.32 0.12 8.14
C GLY A 107 10.43 -1.40 7.96
N SER A 108 11.27 -2.07 8.76
CA SER A 108 11.40 -3.53 8.70
C SER A 108 10.13 -4.29 9.11
N ILE A 109 9.29 -3.70 9.98
CA ILE A 109 8.00 -4.30 10.35
C ILE A 109 7.01 -4.16 9.20
N VAL A 110 6.91 -2.96 8.61
CA VAL A 110 6.05 -2.71 7.44
C VAL A 110 6.47 -3.59 6.26
N CYS A 111 7.76 -3.64 5.93
CA CYS A 111 8.30 -4.52 4.90
C CYS A 111 7.93 -5.98 5.16
N SER A 112 8.14 -6.49 6.39
CA SER A 112 7.78 -7.86 6.75
C SER A 112 6.28 -8.15 6.63
N ALA A 113 5.42 -7.17 6.95
CA ALA A 113 3.98 -7.29 6.77
C ALA A 113 3.60 -7.38 5.29
N LEU A 114 4.17 -6.50 4.46
CA LEU A 114 3.94 -6.48 3.01
C LEU A 114 4.43 -7.77 2.34
N ASP A 115 5.61 -8.28 2.72
CA ASP A 115 6.15 -9.54 2.20
C ASP A 115 5.19 -10.70 2.43
N LYS A 116 4.63 -10.80 3.65
CA LYS A 116 3.69 -11.87 4.02
C LYS A 116 2.38 -11.74 3.25
N LEU A 117 1.82 -10.55 3.19
CA LEU A 117 0.56 -10.29 2.47
C LEU A 117 0.73 -10.51 0.97
N GLY A 118 1.90 -10.15 0.42
CA GLY A 118 2.24 -10.31 -1.00
C GLY A 118 2.22 -11.76 -1.48
N ILE A 119 2.41 -12.74 -0.58
CA ILE A 119 2.30 -14.18 -0.90
C ILE A 119 0.92 -14.55 -1.45
N LEU A 120 -0.14 -13.82 -1.08
CA LEU A 120 -1.49 -14.04 -1.58
C LEU A 120 -1.65 -13.71 -3.07
N GLY A 121 -0.71 -12.96 -3.66
CA GLY A 121 -0.77 -12.56 -5.07
C GLY A 121 -1.91 -11.59 -5.39
N LEU A 122 -2.51 -10.97 -4.37
CA LEU A 122 -3.51 -9.91 -4.52
C LEU A 122 -2.82 -8.54 -4.49
N PRO A 123 -3.35 -7.54 -5.23
CA PRO A 123 -2.87 -6.17 -5.13
C PRO A 123 -3.10 -5.62 -3.72
N ILE A 124 -2.07 -4.97 -3.16
CA ILE A 124 -2.10 -4.30 -1.86
C ILE A 124 -2.24 -2.80 -2.09
N TRP A 125 -3.22 -2.19 -1.45
CA TRP A 125 -3.46 -0.75 -1.51
C TRP A 125 -3.38 -0.15 -0.11
N PHE A 126 -2.63 0.94 0.02
CA PHE A 126 -2.75 1.80 1.19
C PHE A 126 -3.89 2.79 0.98
N THR A 127 -4.92 2.72 1.81
CA THR A 127 -6.23 3.36 1.55
C THR A 127 -6.42 4.69 2.29
N GLU A 128 -5.82 4.86 3.47
CA GLU A 128 -6.16 5.93 4.41
C GLU A 128 -4.93 6.54 5.12
N VAL A 129 -3.76 6.49 4.48
CA VAL A 129 -2.47 6.85 5.12
C VAL A 129 -2.54 8.20 5.81
N ASP A 130 -2.31 8.19 7.13
CA ASP A 130 -2.11 9.35 7.96
C ASP A 130 -1.05 9.07 9.04
N VAL A 131 -0.52 10.13 9.64
CA VAL A 131 0.54 10.01 10.63
C VAL A 131 0.18 10.81 11.87
N SER A 132 0.14 10.13 13.01
CA SER A 132 -0.27 10.70 14.29
C SER A 132 0.86 10.72 15.31
N PHE A 133 1.44 11.90 15.50
CA PHE A 133 2.44 12.15 16.54
C PHE A 133 2.47 13.65 16.90
N ASP A 134 2.74 13.97 18.17
CA ASP A 134 2.77 15.37 18.65
C ASP A 134 3.87 16.20 17.98
N ASN A 135 5.00 15.55 17.66
CA ASN A 135 6.17 16.17 17.04
C ASN A 135 6.12 16.02 15.51
N GLU A 136 6.17 17.14 14.80
CA GLU A 136 6.16 17.19 13.33
C GLU A 136 7.38 16.56 12.65
N TYR A 137 8.56 16.57 13.28
CA TYR A 137 9.75 15.91 12.74
C TYR A 137 9.56 14.38 12.76
N ILE A 138 8.99 13.85 13.84
CA ILE A 138 8.68 12.41 13.94
C ILE A 138 7.60 12.04 12.92
N ARG A 139 6.57 12.89 12.74
CA ARG A 139 5.57 12.63 11.68
C ARG A 139 6.20 12.62 10.29
N ALA A 140 7.16 13.51 10.02
CA ALA A 140 7.86 13.54 8.75
C ALA A 140 8.69 12.27 8.52
N ASP A 141 9.43 11.82 9.54
CA ASP A 141 10.21 10.59 9.49
C ASP A 141 9.32 9.35 9.31
N ASP A 142 8.22 9.26 10.08
CA ASP A 142 7.26 8.16 10.00
C ASP A 142 6.59 8.10 8.62
N LEU A 143 6.21 9.25 8.05
CA LEU A 143 5.65 9.33 6.71
C LEU A 143 6.68 8.93 5.64
N GLU A 144 7.93 9.38 5.76
CA GLU A 144 9.01 8.99 4.85
C GLU A 144 9.17 7.47 4.83
N VAL A 145 9.32 6.85 6.02
CA VAL A 145 9.51 5.41 6.15
C VAL A 145 8.33 4.68 5.52
N MET A 146 7.11 5.09 5.84
CA MET A 146 5.90 4.44 5.33
C MET A 146 5.79 4.49 3.82
N LEU A 147 5.97 5.67 3.24
CA LEU A 147 5.92 5.83 1.79
C LEU A 147 7.07 5.07 1.13
N ARG A 148 8.27 5.06 1.71
CA ARG A 148 9.41 4.31 1.18
C ARG A 148 9.12 2.81 1.11
N GLU A 149 8.66 2.20 2.19
CA GLU A 149 8.32 0.75 2.19
C GLU A 149 7.14 0.45 1.24
N ALA A 150 6.10 1.30 1.26
CA ALA A 150 4.94 1.13 0.38
C ALA A 150 5.32 1.20 -1.12
N TYR A 151 6.13 2.18 -1.52
CA TYR A 151 6.54 2.34 -2.93
C TYR A 151 7.63 1.35 -3.38
N ALA A 152 8.37 0.76 -2.44
CA ALA A 152 9.41 -0.24 -2.73
C ALA A 152 8.80 -1.63 -3.00
N HIS A 153 7.73 -1.99 -2.31
CA HIS A 153 7.19 -3.33 -2.37
C HIS A 153 6.40 -3.61 -3.68
N PRO A 154 6.67 -4.72 -4.39
CA PRO A 154 6.10 -4.99 -5.72
C PRO A 154 4.60 -5.29 -5.71
N ALA A 155 4.05 -5.82 -4.61
CA ALA A 155 2.61 -6.09 -4.50
C ALA A 155 1.78 -4.82 -4.22
N VAL A 156 2.42 -3.69 -3.89
CA VAL A 156 1.71 -2.43 -3.65
C VAL A 156 1.44 -1.71 -4.97
N GLU A 157 0.16 -1.48 -5.22
CA GLU A 157 -0.34 -0.79 -6.41
C GLU A 157 -0.89 0.60 -6.09
N GLU A 158 -0.78 1.53 -7.04
CA GLU A 158 -1.15 2.94 -6.86
C GLU A 158 -2.60 3.25 -7.32
N GLY A 159 -3.32 2.23 -7.80
CA GLY A 159 -4.64 2.38 -8.42
C GLY A 159 -4.67 3.36 -9.60
N ASP A 160 -5.87 3.82 -9.95
CA ASP A 160 -6.04 4.88 -10.94
C ASP A 160 -5.77 6.25 -10.31
N ILE A 161 -4.86 7.02 -10.93
CA ILE A 161 -4.45 8.33 -10.43
C ILE A 161 -5.58 9.37 -10.66
N ASN A 162 -6.25 9.77 -9.59
CA ASN A 162 -7.18 10.92 -9.59
C ASN A 162 -6.43 12.27 -9.47
N GLU A 163 -7.15 13.40 -9.43
CA GLU A 163 -6.51 14.73 -9.34
C GLU A 163 -5.66 14.93 -8.07
N ALA A 164 -6.04 14.32 -6.95
CA ALA A 164 -5.22 14.35 -5.73
C ALA A 164 -3.93 13.55 -5.92
N GLY A 165 -4.02 12.36 -6.54
CA GLY A 165 -2.86 11.57 -6.95
C GLY A 165 -1.94 12.33 -7.90
N LYS A 166 -2.49 13.06 -8.88
CA LYS A 166 -1.69 13.92 -9.79
C LYS A 166 -0.96 15.02 -9.02
N ARG A 167 -1.63 15.67 -8.06
CA ARG A 167 -1.01 16.70 -7.21
C ARG A 167 0.08 16.11 -6.35
N TYR A 168 -0.16 14.94 -5.75
CA TYR A 168 0.85 14.23 -4.98
C TYR A 168 2.06 13.85 -5.83
N LEU A 169 1.87 13.31 -7.04
CA LEU A 169 2.98 12.99 -7.95
C LEU A 169 3.75 14.25 -8.39
N ALA A 170 3.07 15.38 -8.58
CA ALA A 170 3.73 16.65 -8.84
C ALA A 170 4.58 17.09 -7.63
N LEU A 171 4.04 16.98 -6.42
CA LEU A 171 4.76 17.28 -5.17
C LEU A 171 5.95 16.32 -4.98
N LYS A 172 5.79 15.03 -5.26
CA LYS A 172 6.85 14.02 -5.23
C LYS A 172 7.98 14.34 -6.21
N ARG A 173 7.68 14.93 -7.37
CA ARG A 173 8.71 15.46 -8.29
C ARG A 173 9.41 16.70 -7.74
N GLU A 174 8.72 17.56 -6.99
CA GLU A 174 9.37 18.65 -6.25
C GLU A 174 10.27 18.11 -5.12
N TRP A 175 9.91 16.94 -4.56
CA TRP A 175 10.61 16.25 -3.48
C TRP A 175 11.55 15.13 -3.95
N LEU A 176 12.04 15.19 -5.19
CA LEU A 176 12.97 14.20 -5.72
C LEU A 176 14.10 13.91 -4.72
N SER A 177 14.49 12.64 -4.63
CA SER A 177 15.59 12.20 -3.77
C SER A 177 16.89 12.85 -4.24
N HIS A 178 17.43 13.76 -3.43
CA HIS A 178 18.76 14.34 -3.64
C HIS A 178 19.74 13.57 -2.78
N ALA A 179 20.69 12.87 -3.40
CA ALA A 179 21.75 12.17 -2.70
C ALA A 179 23.09 12.83 -3.03
N HIS A 180 23.94 13.00 -2.01
CA HIS A 180 25.31 13.46 -2.15
C HIS A 180 26.21 12.54 -1.32
N GLY A 181 27.42 12.29 -1.80
CA GLY A 181 28.36 11.44 -1.09
C GLY A 181 29.64 11.22 -1.88
N HIS A 182 30.50 10.38 -1.35
CA HIS A 182 31.76 10.00 -1.98
C HIS A 182 31.62 8.67 -2.70
N ILE A 183 32.43 8.52 -3.74
CA ILE A 183 32.60 7.26 -4.45
C ILE A 183 33.57 6.40 -3.63
N ASP A 184 33.30 5.10 -3.51
CA ASP A 184 34.20 4.17 -2.83
C ASP A 184 35.48 3.88 -3.64
N GLU A 185 36.38 3.06 -3.08
CA GLU A 185 37.64 2.66 -3.70
C GLU A 185 37.45 1.89 -5.02
N GLN A 186 36.24 1.35 -5.27
CA GLN A 186 35.86 0.61 -6.47
C GLN A 186 35.18 1.48 -7.52
N GLY A 187 35.05 2.79 -7.29
CA GLY A 187 34.39 3.68 -8.24
C GLY A 187 32.85 3.63 -8.16
N GLN A 188 32.28 3.15 -7.05
CA GLN A 188 30.85 2.96 -6.87
C GLN A 188 30.21 3.99 -5.94
N PHE A 189 28.97 4.34 -6.24
CA PHE A 189 28.12 5.18 -5.40
C PHE A 189 26.81 4.45 -5.10
N GLY A 190 26.52 4.25 -3.81
CA GLY A 190 25.24 3.69 -3.37
C GLY A 190 24.14 4.75 -3.42
N PHE A 191 23.07 4.47 -4.14
CA PHE A 191 21.91 5.34 -4.26
C PHE A 191 20.65 4.64 -3.75
N SER A 192 19.97 5.29 -2.81
CA SER A 192 18.62 4.94 -2.38
C SER A 192 17.70 6.10 -2.72
N GLY A 193 16.66 5.83 -3.50
CA GLY A 193 15.67 6.82 -3.89
C GLY A 193 14.39 6.13 -4.34
N VAL A 194 13.35 6.92 -4.57
CA VAL A 194 12.06 6.39 -5.04
C VAL A 194 12.24 5.76 -6.42
N HIS A 195 11.40 4.78 -6.80
CA HIS A 195 11.44 4.24 -8.16
C HIS A 195 11.20 5.35 -9.20
N GLY A 196 11.93 5.32 -10.32
CA GLY A 196 11.81 6.35 -11.34
C GLY A 196 13.10 6.63 -12.10
N PHE A 197 13.08 7.68 -12.90
CA PHE A 197 14.21 8.11 -13.70
C PHE A 197 15.02 9.19 -12.97
N TYR A 198 16.33 8.95 -12.84
CA TYR A 198 17.26 9.82 -12.13
C TYR A 198 18.43 10.25 -13.01
N GLU A 199 18.99 11.40 -12.65
CA GLU A 199 20.24 11.92 -13.18
C GLU A 199 21.17 12.20 -12.00
N VAL A 200 22.32 11.53 -11.96
CA VAL A 200 23.39 11.83 -10.98
C VAL A 200 24.46 12.68 -11.66
N GLU A 201 24.84 13.76 -10.99
CA GLU A 201 25.96 14.60 -11.37
C GLU A 201 27.14 14.33 -10.45
N VAL A 202 28.23 13.82 -11.01
CA VAL A 202 29.48 13.57 -10.31
C VAL A 202 30.43 14.71 -10.60
N ILE A 203 30.83 15.43 -9.56
CA ILE A 203 31.78 16.54 -9.67
C ILE A 203 33.13 16.07 -9.11
N ILE A 204 34.13 16.00 -10.00
CA ILE A 204 35.54 15.78 -9.67
C ILE A 204 36.27 17.11 -9.86
N VAL A 205 37.43 17.29 -9.20
CA VAL A 205 38.22 18.54 -9.19
C VAL A 205 38.40 19.18 -10.58
N SER A 206 38.44 18.39 -11.65
CA SER A 206 38.65 18.86 -13.03
C SER A 206 37.50 18.60 -14.02
N LYS A 207 36.41 17.94 -13.61
CA LYS A 207 35.43 17.36 -14.55
C LYS A 207 34.06 17.14 -13.88
N LYS A 208 33.00 17.38 -14.64
CA LYS A 208 31.62 17.01 -14.28
C LYS A 208 31.16 15.86 -15.18
N ILE A 209 30.67 14.78 -14.60
CA ILE A 209 30.07 13.64 -15.30
C ILE A 209 28.59 13.61 -14.96
N THR A 210 27.75 13.41 -15.97
CA THR A 210 26.33 13.18 -15.79
C THR A 210 25.99 11.75 -16.20
N LYS A 211 25.31 10.99 -15.33
CA LYS A 211 24.82 9.64 -15.63
C LYS A 211 23.34 9.53 -15.34
N LYS A 212 22.61 8.96 -16.29
CA LYS A 212 21.16 8.73 -16.21
C LYS A 212 20.90 7.26 -15.90
N PHE A 213 19.95 6.99 -15.01
CA PHE A 213 19.62 5.63 -14.60
C PHE A 213 18.15 5.53 -14.18
N VAL A 214 17.64 4.30 -14.13
CA VAL A 214 16.32 3.99 -13.61
C VAL A 214 16.50 3.25 -12.31
N VAL A 215 15.71 3.63 -11.31
CA VAL A 215 15.56 2.91 -10.05
C VAL A 215 14.27 2.12 -10.20
N ASP A 216 14.40 0.80 -10.30
CA ASP A 216 13.26 -0.11 -10.27
C ASP A 216 12.77 -0.29 -8.83
N LYS A 217 11.54 -0.78 -8.65
CA LYS A 217 11.01 -1.12 -7.32
C LYS A 217 11.84 -2.25 -6.67
N GLY A 218 12.14 -2.11 -5.38
CA GLY A 218 12.84 -3.10 -4.56
C GLY A 218 13.58 -2.48 -3.37
N ASP A 219 14.07 -3.32 -2.46
CA ASP A 219 14.58 -2.87 -1.15
C ASP A 219 16.11 -2.67 -1.11
N ASN A 220 16.80 -3.03 -2.21
CA ASN A 220 18.25 -2.89 -2.30
C ASN A 220 18.63 -1.52 -2.84
N ALA A 221 19.66 -0.89 -2.26
CA ALA A 221 20.27 0.30 -2.83
C ALA A 221 20.81 0.00 -4.23
N LEU A 222 20.58 0.91 -5.18
CA LEU A 222 21.14 0.82 -6.51
C LEU A 222 22.62 1.21 -6.46
N VAL A 223 23.49 0.33 -6.92
CA VAL A 223 24.93 0.62 -7.04
C VAL A 223 25.20 1.25 -8.40
N ILE A 224 25.65 2.49 -8.39
CA ILE A 224 26.00 3.23 -9.60
C ILE A 224 27.52 3.16 -9.77
N SER A 225 27.98 2.39 -10.75
CA SER A 225 29.39 2.44 -11.18
C SER A 225 29.66 3.75 -11.93
N ILE A 226 30.65 4.51 -11.48
CA ILE A 226 31.05 5.78 -12.07
C ILE A 226 32.43 5.59 -12.70
N ASP A 227 32.49 5.63 -14.03
CA ASP A 227 33.76 5.57 -14.76
C ASP A 227 34.44 6.95 -14.68
N ILE A 228 35.36 7.10 -13.71
CA ILE A 228 36.09 8.35 -13.43
C ILE A 228 37.20 8.59 -14.44
#